data_AF-A0A1I0CCV0-F1
#
_entry.id   AF-A0A1I0CCV0-F1
#
_cell.length_a   1.000
_cell.length_b   1.000
_cell.length_c   1.000
_cell.angle_alpha   90.00
_cell.angle_beta   90.00
_cell.angle_gamma   90.00
#
_symmetry.space_group_name_H-M   'P 1'
#
loop_
_entity.id
_entity.type
_entity.pdbx_description
1 polymer ?
#
loop_
_entity_poly.entity_id
_entity_poly.type
_entity_poly.pdbx_seq_one_letter_code
_entity_poly.pdbx_strand_id
1 'polypeptide(L)'
;MIESSLGAQPQPGYELSEKNRRLFKVLHQFIWVQGGPLPLILDVNATVYTDQGITEHTLKQLEACGLISYEPDGFVKKKFGKHTRLFYCGKPTKIGFPNEMDNQLDLGCVILTERGKSLVSAQDIRRNQAFYEYIIHRWYESGYLVSSIQVDQIEIVQG
;
A
#
# COMPACT_ATOMS: atom_id res chain seq x y z
N MET A 1 -26.05 -20.57 39.99
CA MET A 1 -24.58 -20.45 39.81
C MET A 1 -24.20 -21.18 38.54
N ILE A 2 -24.10 -20.46 37.42
CA ILE A 2 -23.24 -20.80 36.28
C ILE A 2 -22.84 -19.43 35.70
N GLU A 3 -21.58 -19.04 35.90
CA GLU A 3 -20.98 -17.87 35.27
C GLU A 3 -20.82 -18.17 33.78
N SER A 4 -21.70 -17.61 32.95
CA SER A 4 -21.52 -17.61 31.50
C SER A 4 -20.38 -16.65 31.17
N SER A 5 -19.33 -17.21 30.58
CA SER A 5 -18.12 -16.54 30.14
C SER A 5 -18.43 -15.23 29.42
N LEU A 6 -17.85 -14.16 29.99
CA LEU A 6 -17.78 -12.83 29.46
C LEU A 6 -17.37 -12.89 27.99
N GLY A 7 -18.29 -12.51 27.10
CA GLY A 7 -17.95 -12.24 25.70
C GLY A 7 -16.80 -11.25 25.68
N ALA A 8 -15.70 -11.62 25.04
CA ALA A 8 -14.58 -10.73 24.83
C ALA A 8 -15.08 -9.54 23.99
N GLN A 9 -15.43 -8.45 24.67
CA GLN A 9 -15.60 -7.15 24.06
C GLN A 9 -14.27 -6.78 23.39
N PRO A 10 -14.28 -6.21 22.17
CA PRO A 10 -13.06 -5.69 21.57
C PRO A 10 -12.46 -4.67 22.56
N GLN A 11 -11.21 -4.91 22.98
CA GLN A 11 -10.58 -4.07 23.98
C GLN A 11 -10.47 -2.62 23.48
N PRO A 12 -10.82 -1.62 24.31
CA PRO A 12 -10.77 -0.22 23.94
C PRO A 12 -9.35 0.18 23.53
N GLY A 13 -9.27 1.02 22.49
CA GLY A 13 -8.09 1.32 21.71
C GLY A 13 -6.79 1.43 22.51
N TYR A 14 -5.88 0.47 22.28
CA TYR A 14 -4.48 0.63 22.63
C TYR A 14 -3.97 1.87 21.90
N GLU A 15 -3.68 2.92 22.65
CA GLU A 15 -3.06 4.13 22.13
C GLU A 15 -1.78 3.75 21.40
N LEU A 16 -1.67 4.15 20.13
CA LEU A 16 -0.52 3.80 19.33
C LEU A 16 0.70 4.53 19.88
N SER A 17 1.70 3.78 20.37
CA SER A 17 2.94 4.36 20.90
C SER A 17 3.58 5.31 19.89
N GLU A 18 4.29 6.32 20.38
CA GLU A 18 4.97 7.29 19.51
C GLU A 18 5.94 6.62 18.53
N LYS A 19 6.63 5.56 18.98
CA LYS A 19 7.49 4.74 18.11
C LYS A 19 6.69 4.11 16.96
N ASN A 20 5.56 3.48 17.25
CA ASN A 20 4.74 2.81 16.23
C ASN A 20 4.01 3.82 15.33
N ARG A 21 3.63 5.00 15.86
CA ARG A 21 3.12 6.13 15.08
C ARG A 21 4.15 6.59 14.04
N ARG A 22 5.39 6.80 14.45
CA ARG A 22 6.48 7.19 13.54
C ARG A 22 6.75 6.13 12.50
N LEU A 23 6.82 4.87 12.90
CA LEU A 23 7.02 3.74 11.99
C LEU A 23 5.89 3.65 10.96
N PHE A 24 4.64 3.78 11.37
CA PHE A 24 3.49 3.81 10.46
C PHE A 24 3.56 5.01 9.51
N LYS A 25 3.98 6.18 9.99
CA LYS A 25 4.19 7.36 9.13
C LYS A 25 5.29 7.15 8.10
N VAL A 26 6.35 6.41 8.43
CA VAL A 26 7.37 5.99 7.45
C VAL A 26 6.75 5.07 6.40
N LEU A 27 5.89 4.12 6.78
CA LEU A 27 5.21 3.22 5.84
C LEU A 27 4.44 3.98 4.75
N HIS A 28 3.92 5.18 5.07
CA HIS A 28 3.12 5.97 4.12
C HIS A 28 3.84 6.27 2.81
N GLN A 29 5.17 6.42 2.81
CA GLN A 29 5.91 6.71 1.58
C GLN A 29 5.89 5.56 0.57
N PHE A 30 5.48 4.37 1.00
CA PHE A 30 5.34 3.17 0.19
C PHE A 30 3.89 2.92 -0.28
N ILE A 31 2.99 3.89 -0.03
CA ILE A 31 1.57 3.77 -0.37
C ILE A 31 1.30 4.33 -1.77
N TRP A 32 0.75 3.45 -2.60
CA TRP A 32 0.03 3.80 -3.82
C TRP A 32 -1.47 3.87 -3.54
N VAL A 33 -2.25 4.40 -4.48
CA VAL A 33 -3.70 4.52 -4.35
C VAL A 33 -4.40 3.88 -5.55
N GLN A 34 -5.41 3.04 -5.27
CA GLN A 34 -6.34 2.48 -6.25
C GLN A 34 -7.72 2.30 -5.60
N GLY A 35 -8.54 3.34 -5.62
CA GLY A 35 -9.79 3.40 -4.87
C GLY A 35 -9.61 3.55 -3.35
N GLY A 36 -8.50 3.03 -2.80
CA GLY A 36 -8.03 3.25 -1.43
C GLY A 36 -6.50 3.13 -1.33
N PRO A 37 -5.94 3.39 -0.13
CA PRO A 37 -4.50 3.30 0.10
C PRO A 37 -4.02 1.84 0.05
N LEU A 38 -2.91 1.63 -0.66
CA LEU A 38 -2.32 0.34 -0.99
C LEU A 38 -0.78 0.43 -0.77
N PRO A 39 -0.27 -0.01 0.38
CA PRO A 39 1.17 -0.20 0.57
C PRO A 39 1.68 -1.25 -0.42
N LEU A 40 2.74 -0.95 -1.17
CA LEU A 40 3.38 -1.94 -2.04
C LEU A 40 4.74 -2.31 -1.45
N ILE A 41 4.77 -3.38 -0.66
CA ILE A 41 6.00 -3.98 -0.10
C ILE A 41 6.22 -5.32 -0.80
N LEU A 42 6.84 -5.29 -2.00
CA LEU A 42 6.94 -6.48 -2.87
C LEU A 42 8.00 -7.49 -2.38
N ASP A 43 9.07 -6.98 -1.78
CA ASP A 43 10.14 -7.78 -1.17
C ASP A 43 10.62 -7.03 0.07
N VAL A 44 10.30 -7.55 1.25
CA VAL A 44 10.61 -6.89 2.54
C VAL A 44 12.12 -6.73 2.78
N ASN A 45 12.96 -7.49 2.07
CA ASN A 45 14.41 -7.44 2.21
C ASN A 45 15.07 -6.42 1.27
N ALA A 46 14.32 -5.81 0.35
CA ALA A 46 14.87 -4.82 -0.55
C ALA A 46 15.28 -3.54 0.22
N THR A 47 16.46 -3.01 -0.12
CA THR A 47 17.07 -1.86 0.57
C THR A 47 16.20 -0.61 0.57
N VAL A 48 15.38 -0.44 -0.46
CA VAL A 48 14.39 0.64 -0.57
C VAL A 48 13.42 0.71 0.62
N TYR A 49 13.19 -0.42 1.29
CA TYR A 49 12.39 -0.54 2.51
C TYR A 49 13.27 -0.61 3.76
N THR A 50 14.30 -1.45 3.78
CA THR A 50 15.09 -1.71 4.99
C THR A 50 15.91 -0.50 5.42
N ASP A 51 16.41 0.32 4.49
CA ASP A 51 17.15 1.55 4.78
C ASP A 51 16.27 2.61 5.45
N GLN A 52 14.95 2.44 5.34
CA GLN A 52 13.94 3.31 5.95
C GLN A 52 13.40 2.70 7.26
N GLY A 53 13.93 1.54 7.68
CA GLY A 53 13.50 0.84 8.89
C GLY A 53 12.26 -0.02 8.70
N ILE A 54 11.79 -0.26 7.47
CA ILE A 54 10.75 -1.25 7.18
C ILE A 54 11.41 -2.61 6.96
N THR A 55 11.24 -3.47 7.96
CA THR A 55 11.73 -4.86 8.03
C THR A 55 10.59 -5.77 8.48
N GLU A 56 10.74 -7.09 8.33
CA GLU A 56 9.77 -8.07 8.85
C GLU A 56 9.42 -7.84 10.33
N HIS A 57 10.42 -7.56 11.17
CA HIS A 57 10.20 -7.29 12.59
C HIS A 57 9.29 -6.08 12.81
N THR A 58 9.54 -4.99 12.09
CA THR A 58 8.73 -3.76 12.20
C THR A 58 7.33 -3.92 11.60
N LEU A 59 7.16 -4.75 10.55
CA LEU A 59 5.85 -5.07 10.01
C LEU A 59 5.02 -5.86 11.04
N LYS A 60 5.61 -6.87 11.69
CA LYS A 60 4.95 -7.60 12.80
C LYS A 60 4.55 -6.68 13.96
N GLN A 61 5.34 -5.63 14.25
CA GLN A 61 4.95 -4.61 15.24
C GLN A 61 3.73 -3.80 14.83
N LEU A 62 3.65 -3.37 13.56
CA LEU A 62 2.50 -2.64 13.03
C LEU A 62 1.25 -3.53 12.95
N GLU A 63 1.43 -4.81 12.63
CA GLU A 63 0.37 -5.81 12.64
C GLU A 63 -0.17 -6.05 14.05
N ALA A 64 0.70 -6.19 15.06
CA ALA A 64 0.27 -6.30 16.45
C ALA A 64 -0.49 -5.06 16.96
N CYS A 65 -0.27 -3.89 16.33
CA CYS A 65 -1.07 -2.68 16.59
C CYS A 65 -2.43 -2.67 15.86
N GLY A 66 -2.69 -3.66 15.02
CA GLY A 66 -3.90 -3.76 14.20
C GLY A 66 -3.95 -2.72 13.07
N LEU A 67 -2.81 -2.20 12.61
CA LEU A 67 -2.75 -1.20 11.53
C LEU A 67 -2.62 -1.82 10.15
N ILE A 68 -1.96 -2.97 10.08
CA ILE A 68 -1.74 -3.72 8.85
C ILE A 68 -2.08 -5.20 9.07
N SER A 69 -2.27 -5.91 7.98
CA SER A 69 -2.13 -7.37 7.93
C SER A 69 -0.88 -7.69 7.12
N TYR A 70 -0.04 -8.55 7.66
CA TYR A 70 1.23 -8.95 7.07
C TYR A 70 1.17 -10.44 6.71
N GLU A 71 1.37 -10.74 5.43
CA GLU A 71 1.43 -12.10 4.91
C GLU A 71 2.76 -12.27 4.16
N PRO A 72 3.73 -13.04 4.71
CA PRO A 72 5.01 -13.27 4.05
C PRO A 72 4.89 -13.79 2.61
N ASP A 73 3.87 -14.61 2.34
CA ASP A 73 3.61 -15.17 1.00
C ASP A 73 2.96 -14.17 0.04
N GLY A 74 2.58 -12.99 0.52
CA GLY A 74 2.06 -11.91 -0.29
C GLY A 74 0.56 -11.96 -0.54
N PHE A 75 0.05 -10.83 -1.04
CA PHE A 75 -1.33 -10.66 -1.46
C PHE A 75 -1.37 -10.42 -2.97
N VAL A 76 -2.30 -11.09 -3.65
CA VAL A 76 -2.51 -10.91 -5.09
C VAL A 76 -3.93 -10.47 -5.35
N LYS A 77 -4.10 -9.41 -6.14
CA LYS A 77 -5.41 -9.00 -6.66
C LYS A 77 -5.58 -9.50 -8.08
N LYS A 78 -6.62 -10.31 -8.28
CA LYS A 78 -6.95 -10.95 -9.55
C LYS A 78 -8.05 -10.20 -10.30
N LYS A 79 -8.40 -10.70 -11.48
CA LYS A 79 -9.52 -10.22 -12.33
C LYS A 79 -9.29 -8.82 -12.89
N PHE A 80 -8.04 -8.47 -13.16
CA PHE A 80 -7.73 -7.28 -13.93
C PHE A 80 -7.98 -7.52 -15.41
N GLY A 81 -8.63 -6.55 -16.06
CA GLY A 81 -8.66 -6.48 -17.52
C GLY A 81 -7.30 -6.05 -18.09
N LYS A 82 -7.28 -5.59 -19.34
CA LYS A 82 -6.05 -5.20 -20.04
C LYS A 82 -5.27 -4.06 -19.37
N HIS A 83 -5.97 -3.15 -18.67
CA HIS A 83 -5.35 -1.95 -18.12
C HIS A 83 -5.86 -1.63 -16.71
N THR A 84 -5.00 -1.04 -15.90
CA THR A 84 -5.40 -0.35 -14.67
C THR A 84 -4.61 0.94 -14.48
N ARG A 85 -5.01 1.74 -13.50
CA ARG A 85 -4.30 2.95 -13.08
C ARG A 85 -4.10 2.92 -11.58
N LEU A 86 -2.88 3.15 -11.15
CA LEU A 86 -2.53 3.38 -9.76
C LEU A 86 -1.95 4.79 -9.63
N PHE A 87 -2.13 5.41 -8.47
CA PHE A 87 -1.68 6.78 -8.21
C PHE A 87 -0.60 6.78 -7.14
N TYR A 88 0.49 7.49 -7.39
CA TYR A 88 1.55 7.69 -6.40
C TYR A 88 1.74 9.19 -6.17
N CYS A 89 1.53 9.64 -4.92
CA CYS A 89 1.51 11.07 -4.57
C CYS A 89 0.63 11.90 -5.53
N GLY A 90 -0.57 11.40 -5.86
CA GLY A 90 -1.51 12.05 -6.79
C GLY A 90 -1.17 11.91 -8.28
N LYS A 91 0.01 11.37 -8.65
CA LYS A 91 0.39 11.19 -10.05
C LYS A 91 -0.04 9.82 -10.58
N PRO A 92 -0.83 9.77 -11.67
CA PRO A 92 -1.28 8.50 -12.25
C PRO A 92 -0.17 7.78 -13.01
N THR A 93 -0.08 6.46 -12.79
CA THR A 93 0.69 5.52 -13.61
C THR A 93 -0.27 4.50 -14.21
N LYS A 94 -0.25 4.38 -15.54
CA LYS A 94 -1.00 3.35 -16.25
C LYS A 94 -0.19 2.08 -16.26
N ILE A 95 -0.86 0.97 -15.95
CA ILE A 95 -0.31 -0.39 -16.04
C ILE A 95 -1.12 -1.10 -17.13
N GLY A 96 -0.44 -1.60 -18.15
CA GLY A 96 -0.97 -2.50 -19.16
C GLY A 96 -0.49 -3.92 -18.87
N PHE A 97 -1.43 -4.86 -18.82
CA PHE A 97 -1.16 -6.27 -18.59
C PHE A 97 -1.01 -7.03 -19.92
N PRO A 98 -0.34 -8.19 -19.93
CA PRO A 98 -0.15 -8.97 -21.15
C PRO A 98 -1.46 -9.50 -21.73
N ASN A 99 -2.37 -10.02 -20.89
CA ASN A 99 -3.62 -10.64 -21.35
C ASN A 99 -4.76 -9.62 -21.42
N GLU A 100 -5.82 -9.94 -22.16
CA GLU A 100 -7.01 -9.07 -22.25
C GLU A 100 -7.82 -9.07 -20.95
N MET A 101 -7.92 -10.22 -20.28
CA MET A 101 -8.69 -10.43 -19.05
C MET A 101 -7.95 -11.37 -18.09
N ASP A 102 -8.50 -11.50 -16.88
CA ASP A 102 -8.02 -12.40 -15.82
C ASP A 102 -6.55 -12.20 -15.41
N ASN A 103 -6.05 -10.98 -15.60
CA ASN A 103 -4.73 -10.60 -15.12
C ASN A 103 -4.73 -10.47 -13.59
N GLN A 104 -3.51 -10.49 -13.06
CA GLN A 104 -3.26 -10.33 -11.63
C GLN A 104 -2.19 -9.26 -11.40
N LEU A 105 -2.29 -8.62 -10.24
CA LEU A 105 -1.32 -7.66 -9.73
C LEU A 105 -0.87 -8.15 -8.36
N ASP A 106 0.44 -8.30 -8.21
CA ASP A 106 1.07 -8.50 -6.91
C ASP A 106 0.96 -7.21 -6.08
N LEU A 107 0.41 -7.33 -4.88
CA LEU A 107 0.25 -6.24 -3.92
C LEU A 107 1.36 -6.25 -2.86
N GLY A 108 2.24 -7.25 -2.88
CA GLY A 108 3.26 -7.47 -1.87
C GLY A 108 2.70 -8.05 -0.58
N CYS A 109 3.50 -7.99 0.49
CA CYS A 109 3.23 -8.68 1.76
C CYS A 109 2.40 -7.89 2.77
N VAL A 110 1.91 -6.69 2.43
CA VAL A 110 1.24 -5.80 3.38
C VAL A 110 -0.06 -5.24 2.82
N ILE A 111 -1.14 -5.34 3.58
CA ILE A 111 -2.38 -4.58 3.36
C ILE A 111 -2.75 -3.79 4.61
N LEU A 112 -3.45 -2.67 4.45
CA LEU A 112 -3.96 -1.88 5.58
C LEU A 112 -5.25 -2.50 6.12
N THR A 113 -5.37 -2.55 7.44
CA THR A 113 -6.66 -2.82 8.11
C THR A 113 -7.57 -1.59 7.99
N GLU A 114 -8.84 -1.71 8.39
CA GLU A 114 -9.74 -0.54 8.46
C GLU A 114 -9.21 0.55 9.40
N ARG A 115 -8.59 0.16 10.52
CA ARG A 115 -7.90 1.10 11.44
C ARG A 115 -6.69 1.75 10.77
N GLY A 116 -5.90 1.00 10.00
CA GLY A 116 -4.78 1.56 9.25
C GLY A 116 -5.23 2.56 8.20
N LYS A 117 -6.25 2.20 7.41
CA LYS A 117 -6.82 3.07 6.36
C LYS A 117 -7.32 4.40 6.92
N SER A 118 -8.02 4.39 8.07
CA SER A 118 -8.55 5.62 8.67
C SER A 118 -7.47 6.59 9.18
N LEU A 119 -6.24 6.11 9.36
CA LEU A 119 -5.08 6.90 9.79
C LEU A 119 -4.20 7.40 8.64
N VAL A 120 -4.47 6.96 7.40
CA VAL A 120 -3.75 7.40 6.21
C VAL A 120 -4.45 8.60 5.58
N SER A 121 -3.75 9.73 5.47
CA SER A 121 -4.11 10.83 4.59
C SER A 121 -3.27 10.77 3.32
N ALA A 122 -3.92 10.64 2.16
CA ALA A 122 -3.22 10.61 0.87
C ALA A 122 -2.44 11.90 0.57
N GLN A 123 -2.86 13.03 1.15
CA GLN A 123 -2.20 14.33 1.00
C GLN A 123 -0.86 14.37 1.74
N ASP A 124 -0.67 13.52 2.75
CA ASP A 124 0.52 13.50 3.60
C ASP A 124 1.62 12.55 3.09
N ILE A 125 1.36 11.83 1.99
CA ILE A 125 2.32 10.86 1.45
C ILE A 125 3.47 11.62 0.81
N ARG A 126 4.63 11.58 1.48
CA ARG A 126 5.88 12.13 0.96
C ARG A 126 6.40 11.24 -0.18
N ARG A 127 6.80 11.88 -1.27
CA ARG A 127 7.36 11.19 -2.43
C ARG A 127 8.73 10.59 -2.07
N ASN A 128 8.87 9.29 -2.30
CA ASN A 128 10.12 8.57 -2.30
C ASN A 128 10.44 8.14 -3.74
N GLN A 129 11.41 8.80 -4.36
CA GLN A 129 11.75 8.58 -5.78
C GLN A 129 12.37 7.19 -6.01
N ALA A 130 13.26 6.75 -5.12
CA ALA A 130 13.87 5.42 -5.21
C ALA A 130 12.81 4.31 -5.11
N PHE A 131 11.82 4.48 -4.23
CA PHE A 131 10.68 3.57 -4.16
C PHE A 131 9.82 3.57 -5.42
N TYR A 132 9.53 4.74 -5.97
CA TYR A 132 8.78 4.82 -7.22
C TYR A 132 9.49 4.05 -8.33
N GLU A 133 10.79 4.31 -8.54
CA GLU A 133 11.61 3.62 -9.54
C GLU A 133 11.68 2.11 -9.31
N TYR A 134 11.84 1.69 -8.06
CA TYR A 134 11.81 0.28 -7.67
C TYR A 134 10.50 -0.41 -8.10
N ILE A 135 9.34 0.20 -7.84
CA ILE A 135 8.05 -0.38 -8.23
C ILE A 135 7.89 -0.45 -9.76
N ILE A 136 8.28 0.61 -10.47
CA ILE A 136 8.21 0.63 -11.94
C ILE A 136 9.10 -0.48 -12.53
N HIS A 137 10.31 -0.66 -11.99
CA HIS A 137 11.22 -1.72 -12.41
C HIS A 137 10.63 -3.11 -12.19
N ARG A 138 10.10 -3.37 -10.98
CA ARG A 138 9.48 -4.66 -10.65
C ARG A 138 8.29 -4.99 -11.55
N TRP A 139 7.44 -4.00 -11.86
CA TRP A 139 6.34 -4.17 -12.80
C TRP A 139 6.84 -4.45 -14.23
N TYR A 140 7.88 -3.76 -14.67
CA TYR A 140 8.48 -4.00 -15.98
C TYR A 140 9.07 -5.42 -16.08
N GLU A 141 9.81 -5.88 -15.07
CA GLU A 141 10.34 -7.26 -14.98
C GLU A 141 9.22 -8.32 -14.96
N SER A 142 8.05 -7.95 -14.44
CA SER A 142 6.85 -8.80 -14.44
C SER A 142 6.10 -8.80 -15.78
N GLY A 143 6.65 -8.13 -16.81
CA GLY A 143 6.09 -8.06 -18.15
C GLY A 143 4.96 -7.04 -18.31
N TYR A 144 4.79 -6.11 -17.37
CA TYR A 144 3.77 -5.06 -17.47
C TYR A 144 4.26 -3.90 -18.33
N LEU A 145 3.37 -3.34 -19.14
CA LEU A 145 3.60 -2.10 -19.87
C LEU A 145 3.25 -0.92 -18.96
N VAL A 146 4.27 -0.20 -18.50
CA VAL A 146 4.09 0.89 -17.55
C VAL A 146 4.30 2.23 -18.24
N SER A 147 3.35 3.16 -18.07
CA SER A 147 3.53 4.53 -18.56
C SER A 147 3.00 5.56 -17.56
N SER A 148 3.81 6.60 -17.34
CA SER A 148 3.37 7.80 -16.65
C SER A 148 2.39 8.54 -17.55
N ILE A 149 1.24 8.93 -16.99
CA ILE A 149 0.30 9.80 -17.70
C ILE A 149 0.61 11.25 -17.29
N GLN A 150 1.03 12.07 -18.24
CA GLN A 150 0.89 13.52 -18.09
C GLN A 150 -0.60 13.84 -18.28
N VAL A 151 -1.24 14.32 -17.20
CA VAL A 151 -2.55 14.92 -17.34
C VAL A 151 -2.29 16.34 -17.79
N ASP A 152 -2.37 16.59 -19.10
CA ASP A 152 -2.44 17.96 -19.60
C ASP A 152 -3.66 18.62 -18.95
N GLN A 153 -3.43 19.68 -18.18
CA GLN A 153 -4.51 20.51 -17.68
C GLN A 153 -5.18 21.14 -18.90
N ILE A 154 -6.32 20.58 -19.31
CA ILE A 154 -7.23 21.28 -20.21
C ILE A 154 -7.77 22.45 -19.40
N GLU A 155 -7.19 23.63 -19.56
CA GLU A 155 -7.79 24.89 -19.16
C GLU A 155 -9.15 24.97 -19.85
N ILE A 156 -10.23 24.75 -19.09
CA ILE A 156 -11.57 25.09 -19.54
C ILE A 156 -11.62 26.62 -19.50
N VAL A 157 -11.27 27.25 -20.62
CA VAL A 157 -11.60 28.66 -20.87
C VAL A 157 -13.12 28.71 -21.02
N GLN A 158 -13.82 29.15 -19.97
CA GLN A 158 -15.22 29.56 -20.10
C GLN A 158 -15.24 30.90 -20.83
N GLY A 159 -15.90 30.90 -21.99
CA GLY A 159 -16.28 32.12 -22.72
C GLY A 159 -17.55 32.76 -22.18
#